data_AF-Q4RL13-F1
#
_entry.id   AF-Q4RL13-F1
#
_cell.length_a   1.000
_cell.length_b   1.000
_cell.length_c   1.000
_cell.angle_alpha   90.00
_cell.angle_beta   90.00
_cell.angle_gamma   90.00
#
_symmetry.space_group_name_H-M   'P 1'
#
loop_
_entity.id
_entity.type
_entity.pdbx_description
1 polymer ?
#
loop_
_entity_poly.entity_id
_entity_poly.type
_entity_poly.pdbx_seq_one_letter_code
_entity_poly.pdbx_strand_id
1 'polypeptide(L)'
;LSLLVSLVASLPFLIIETSTIKPYQRGFYCSDESIRYPRKEGDTISDAMLCGVGILIVVFSIMIGECFRIHQLHEGTKSFVGNPYVASLYKQMGVFLFGCAISQSFTDIAKVSVGRMRPHFLDVCKPDFSTIDCSQGYITNYTCSGRDSDVQEARKSFFSGHASFSMFTMLYLAVSNN
;
A
#
# COMPACT_ATOMS: atom_id res chain seq x y z
N LEU A 1 -13.13 -18.12 11.56
CA LEU A 1 -13.20 -16.72 12.06
C LEU A 1 -12.12 -15.84 11.41
N SER A 2 -10.83 -16.17 11.53
CA SER A 2 -9.71 -15.34 11.03
C SER A 2 -9.75 -15.01 9.53
N LEU A 3 -10.18 -15.95 8.68
CA LEU A 3 -10.33 -15.72 7.24
C LEU A 3 -11.46 -14.72 6.90
N LEU A 4 -12.59 -14.79 7.62
CA LEU A 4 -13.69 -13.83 7.42
C LEU A 4 -13.29 -12.43 7.85
N VAL A 5 -12.57 -12.28 8.97
CA VAL A 5 -12.09 -10.98 9.43
C VAL A 5 -11.03 -10.41 8.46
N SER A 6 -10.18 -11.27 7.87
CA SER A 6 -9.22 -10.86 6.84
C SER A 6 -9.90 -10.43 5.54
N LEU A 7 -10.98 -11.11 5.14
CA LEU A 7 -11.80 -10.70 3.99
C LEU A 7 -12.43 -9.33 4.25
N VAL A 8 -13.03 -9.12 5.43
CA VAL A 8 -13.61 -7.82 5.80
C VAL A 8 -12.54 -6.72 5.85
N ALA A 9 -11.35 -7.03 6.38
CA ALA A 9 -10.24 -6.07 6.47
C ALA A 9 -9.65 -5.68 5.11
N SER A 10 -9.82 -6.51 4.07
CA SER A 10 -9.38 -6.21 2.70
C SER A 10 -10.45 -5.51 1.85
N LEU A 11 -11.70 -5.40 2.34
CA LEU A 11 -12.75 -4.67 1.63
C LEU A 11 -12.41 -3.22 1.31
N PRO A 12 -11.83 -2.40 2.22
CA PRO A 12 -11.52 -1.01 1.90
C PRO A 12 -10.50 -0.90 0.76
N PHE A 13 -9.46 -1.73 0.79
CA PHE A 13 -8.48 -1.87 -0.30
C PHE A 13 -9.18 -2.20 -1.63
N LEU A 14 -9.99 -3.27 -1.67
CA LEU A 14 -10.69 -3.71 -2.88
C LEU A 14 -11.68 -2.65 -3.39
N ILE A 15 -12.40 -1.99 -2.47
CA ILE A 15 -13.36 -0.95 -2.81
C ILE A 15 -12.65 0.27 -3.37
N ILE A 16 -11.51 0.71 -2.83
CA ILE A 16 -10.77 1.88 -3.33
C ILE A 16 -10.09 1.59 -4.67
N GLU A 17 -9.63 0.36 -4.89
CA GLU A 17 -9.06 -0.06 -6.18
C GLU A 17 -10.13 -0.27 -7.26
N THR A 18 -11.26 -0.89 -6.90
CA THR A 18 -12.32 -1.24 -7.86
C THR A 18 -13.31 -0.10 -8.08
N SER A 19 -13.63 0.65 -7.02
CA SER A 19 -14.52 1.80 -7.08
C SER A 19 -13.66 3.02 -7.34
N THR A 20 -14.05 3.82 -8.34
CA THR A 20 -13.45 5.11 -8.68
C THR A 20 -13.72 6.16 -7.60
N ILE A 21 -13.37 5.88 -6.34
CA ILE A 21 -13.44 6.83 -5.24
C ILE A 21 -12.48 7.95 -5.59
N LYS A 22 -13.07 9.10 -5.94
CA LYS A 22 -12.28 10.27 -6.32
C LYS A 22 -11.51 10.73 -5.08
N PRO A 23 -10.16 10.80 -5.13
CA PRO A 23 -9.38 11.30 -4.02
C PRO A 23 -9.73 12.76 -3.76
N TYR A 24 -9.54 13.21 -2.52
CA TYR A 24 -9.81 14.59 -2.12
C TYR A 24 -9.14 15.58 -3.07
N GLN A 25 -9.92 16.51 -3.62
CA GLN A 25 -9.42 17.50 -4.56
C GLN A 25 -8.79 18.66 -3.81
N ARG A 26 -7.47 18.60 -3.67
CA ARG A 26 -6.67 19.70 -3.13
C ARG A 26 -6.33 20.72 -4.22
N GLY A 27 -6.25 21.98 -3.82
CA GLY A 27 -5.75 23.07 -4.66
C GLY A 27 -4.21 23.14 -4.72
N PHE A 28 -3.69 23.93 -5.65
CA PHE A 28 -2.26 24.18 -5.82
C PHE A 28 -1.98 25.66 -6.09
N TYR A 29 -0.70 26.05 -6.02
CA TYR A 29 -0.23 27.38 -6.41
C TYR A 29 0.39 27.31 -7.82
N CYS A 30 0.16 28.32 -8.67
CA CYS A 30 0.78 28.35 -10.00
C CYS A 30 2.33 28.37 -9.97
N SER A 31 2.91 28.89 -8.88
CA SER A 31 4.36 28.96 -8.66
C SER A 31 4.96 27.68 -8.07
N ASP A 32 4.16 26.63 -7.87
CA ASP A 32 4.63 25.38 -7.26
C ASP A 32 5.37 24.52 -8.30
N GLU A 33 6.70 24.64 -8.33
CA GLU A 33 7.58 23.82 -9.16
C GLU A 33 7.57 22.33 -8.75
N SER A 34 7.11 22.00 -7.54
CA SER A 34 7.17 20.62 -7.05
C SER A 34 6.22 19.67 -7.78
N ILE A 35 5.23 20.19 -8.51
CA ILE A 35 4.19 19.45 -9.25
C ILE A 35 4.29 19.57 -10.78
N ARG A 36 5.40 20.11 -11.29
CA ARG A 36 5.64 20.41 -12.72
C ARG A 36 6.58 19.42 -13.43
N TYR A 37 7.02 18.37 -12.76
CA TYR A 37 7.96 17.42 -13.35
C TYR A 37 7.31 16.59 -14.46
N PRO A 38 8.05 16.20 -15.51
CA PRO A 38 7.51 15.35 -16.56
C PRO A 38 7.13 13.97 -16.01
N ARG A 39 6.04 13.38 -16.51
CA ARG A 39 5.67 12.00 -16.21
C ARG A 39 6.80 11.09 -16.69
N LYS A 40 7.41 10.35 -15.77
CA LYS A 40 8.29 9.23 -16.12
C LYS A 40 7.40 8.03 -16.45
N GLU A 41 7.60 7.43 -17.62
CA GLU A 41 6.90 6.21 -17.99
C GLU A 41 7.54 5.01 -17.28
N GLY A 42 6.70 4.29 -16.52
CA GLY A 42 7.08 3.04 -15.84
C GLY A 42 7.09 3.17 -14.31
N ASP A 43 6.12 2.51 -13.68
CA ASP A 43 6.29 2.09 -12.28
C ASP A 43 7.33 0.98 -12.27
N THR A 44 8.45 1.19 -11.58
CA THR A 44 9.57 0.23 -11.57
C THR A 44 9.19 -1.10 -10.92
N ILE A 45 8.13 -1.14 -10.08
CA ILE A 45 7.73 -2.32 -9.30
C ILE A 45 6.20 -2.35 -9.16
N SER A 46 5.56 -3.47 -9.50
CA SER A 46 4.12 -3.66 -9.27
C SER A 46 3.82 -4.12 -7.84
N ASP A 47 2.64 -3.77 -7.32
CA ASP A 47 2.19 -4.22 -5.99
C ASP A 47 2.14 -5.75 -5.88
N ALA A 48 1.81 -6.44 -6.98
CA ALA A 48 1.81 -7.90 -7.04
C ALA A 48 3.20 -8.49 -6.82
N MET A 49 4.25 -7.89 -7.40
CA MET A 49 5.63 -8.34 -7.18
C MET A 49 6.05 -8.10 -5.73
N LEU A 50 5.68 -6.96 -5.15
CA LEU A 50 6.00 -6.66 -3.76
C LEU A 50 5.35 -7.66 -2.81
N CYS A 51 4.04 -7.92 -2.97
CA CYS A 51 3.32 -8.90 -2.17
C CYS A 51 3.91 -10.31 -2.32
N GLY A 52 4.21 -10.73 -3.56
CA GLY A 52 4.81 -12.03 -3.83
C GLY A 52 6.17 -12.20 -3.16
N VAL A 53 7.08 -11.24 -3.32
CA VAL A 53 8.41 -11.27 -2.70
C VAL A 53 8.31 -11.20 -1.17
N GLY A 54 7.43 -10.35 -0.63
CA GLY A 54 7.23 -10.24 0.81
C GLY A 54 6.73 -11.54 1.45
N ILE A 55 5.74 -12.19 0.83
CA ILE A 55 5.23 -13.49 1.28
C ILE A 55 6.34 -14.55 1.25
N LEU A 56 7.14 -14.59 0.18
CA LEU A 56 8.27 -15.52 0.10
C LEU A 56 9.27 -15.30 1.23
N ILE A 57 9.69 -14.05 1.47
CA ILE A 57 10.62 -13.71 2.56
C ILE A 57 10.05 -14.16 3.91
N VAL A 58 8.76 -13.96 4.14
CA VAL A 58 8.11 -14.36 5.39
C VAL A 58 8.10 -15.87 5.55
N VAL A 59 7.68 -16.61 4.53
CA VAL A 59 7.68 -18.08 4.56
C VAL A 59 9.07 -18.63 4.83
N PHE A 60 10.10 -18.14 4.12
CA PHE A 60 11.48 -18.59 4.35
C PHE A 60 11.97 -18.28 5.76
N SER A 61 11.68 -17.08 6.27
CA SER A 61 12.08 -16.68 7.62
C SER A 61 11.44 -17.57 8.69
N ILE A 62 10.15 -17.87 8.54
CA ILE A 62 9.41 -18.76 9.44
C ILE A 62 10.00 -20.18 9.40
N MET A 63 10.25 -20.71 8.20
CA MET A 63 10.84 -22.04 8.04
C MET A 63 12.20 -22.13 8.73
N ILE A 64 13.05 -21.12 8.56
CA ILE A 64 14.36 -21.06 9.22
C ILE A 64 14.19 -20.93 10.74
N GLY A 65 13.30 -20.08 11.24
CA GLY A 65 13.05 -19.88 12.67
C GLY A 65 12.53 -21.14 13.36
N GLU A 66 11.59 -21.85 12.74
CA GLU A 66 11.09 -23.14 13.24
C GLU A 66 12.16 -24.23 13.22
N CYS A 67 12.95 -24.32 12.13
CA CYS A 67 14.09 -25.24 12.06
C CYS A 67 15.11 -24.96 13.17
N PHE A 68 15.46 -23.69 13.39
CA PHE A 68 16.41 -23.29 14.42
C PHE A 68 15.88 -23.61 15.83
N ARG A 69 14.60 -23.33 16.11
CA ARG A 69 13.97 -23.61 17.40
C ARG A 69 13.98 -25.11 17.72
N ILE A 70 13.66 -25.96 16.75
CA ILE A 70 13.68 -27.42 16.93
C ILE A 70 15.10 -27.94 17.13
N HIS A 71 16.08 -27.42 16.39
CA HIS A 71 17.47 -27.87 16.50
C HIS A 71 18.16 -27.41 17.79
N GLN A 72 17.93 -26.17 18.22
CA GLN A 72 18.63 -25.57 19.37
C GLN A 72 17.90 -25.76 20.69
N LEU A 73 16.58 -25.65 20.70
CA LEU A 73 15.79 -25.68 21.94
C LEU A 73 15.15 -27.04 22.22
N HIS A 74 15.19 -27.99 21.27
CA HIS A 74 14.55 -29.32 21.39
C HIS A 74 13.05 -29.27 21.74
N GLU A 75 12.42 -28.10 21.66
CA GLU A 75 11.00 -27.91 21.93
C GLU A 75 10.20 -28.09 20.64
N GLY A 76 9.67 -29.30 20.46
CA GLY A 76 8.71 -29.57 19.40
C GLY A 76 7.39 -28.84 19.66
N THR A 77 6.91 -28.10 18.67
CA THR A 77 5.63 -27.38 18.74
C THR A 77 4.48 -28.37 18.97
N LYS A 78 3.75 -28.25 20.09
CA LYS A 78 2.53 -29.04 20.32
C LYS A 78 1.42 -28.52 19.41
N SER A 79 0.92 -29.34 18.48
CA SER A 79 -0.03 -28.90 17.47
C SER A 79 -1.29 -29.76 17.39
N PHE A 80 -2.41 -29.10 17.06
CA PHE A 80 -3.77 -29.63 16.96
C PHE A 80 -4.04 -30.36 15.62
N VAL A 81 -3.16 -30.15 14.62
CA VAL A 81 -3.17 -30.85 13.33
C VAL A 81 -1.92 -31.75 13.29
N GLY A 82 -2.03 -32.96 12.73
CA GLY A 82 -1.03 -34.02 12.82
C GLY A 82 0.40 -33.70 12.35
N ASN A 83 0.64 -32.54 11.73
CA ASN A 83 1.98 -32.02 11.46
C ASN A 83 2.17 -30.63 12.12
N PRO A 84 3.07 -30.50 13.12
CA PRO A 84 3.28 -29.25 13.84
C PRO A 84 3.81 -28.09 12.99
N TYR A 85 4.56 -28.39 11.92
CA TYR A 85 5.07 -27.38 10.99
C TYR A 85 3.94 -26.71 10.21
N VAL A 86 3.00 -27.51 9.68
CA VAL A 86 1.89 -27.01 8.84
C VAL A 86 0.97 -26.10 9.64
N ALA A 87 0.71 -26.45 10.89
CA ALA A 87 -0.13 -25.65 11.77
C ALA A 87 0.57 -24.36 12.25
N SER A 88 1.89 -24.38 12.50
CA SER A 88 2.63 -23.15 12.81
C SER A 88 2.61 -22.18 11.62
N LEU A 89 2.89 -22.72 10.42
CA LEU A 89 2.84 -21.95 9.16
C LEU A 89 1.46 -21.35 8.93
N TYR A 90 0.39 -22.14 9.04
CA TYR A 90 -0.97 -21.65 8.82
C TYR A 90 -1.35 -20.54 9.81
N LYS A 91 -0.95 -20.68 11.09
CA LYS A 91 -1.19 -19.67 12.11
C LYS A 91 -0.44 -18.38 11.81
N GLN A 92 0.86 -18.45 11.51
CA GLN A 92 1.68 -17.27 11.26
C GLN A 92 1.29 -16.59 9.93
N MET A 93 1.09 -17.35 8.86
CA MET A 93 0.59 -16.83 7.59
C MET A 93 -0.76 -16.14 7.74
N GLY A 94 -1.69 -16.73 8.51
CA GLY A 94 -2.99 -16.12 8.76
C GLY A 94 -2.89 -14.77 9.46
N VAL A 95 -2.03 -14.65 10.47
CA VAL A 95 -1.81 -13.38 11.19
C VAL A 95 -1.09 -12.35 10.31
N PHE A 96 -0.09 -12.78 9.52
CA PHE A 96 0.62 -11.92 8.59
C PHE A 96 -0.31 -11.31 7.54
N LEU A 97 -1.09 -12.15 6.85
CA LEU A 97 -2.04 -11.71 5.82
C LEU A 97 -3.10 -10.78 6.39
N PHE A 98 -3.58 -11.06 7.60
CA PHE A 98 -4.53 -10.19 8.29
C PHE A 98 -3.94 -8.80 8.57
N GLY A 99 -2.72 -8.74 9.10
CA GLY A 99 -2.03 -7.47 9.35
C GLY A 99 -1.70 -6.72 8.06
N CYS A 100 -1.31 -7.42 6.99
CA CYS A 100 -1.15 -6.83 5.66
C CYS A 100 -2.45 -6.20 5.17
N ALA A 101 -3.58 -6.90 5.28
CA ALA A 101 -4.88 -6.39 4.84
C ALA A 101 -5.25 -5.08 5.57
N ILE A 102 -5.06 -5.03 6.90
CA ILE A 102 -5.30 -3.81 7.68
C ILE A 102 -4.35 -2.69 7.27
N SER A 103 -3.05 -2.97 7.19
CA SER A 103 -2.02 -1.99 6.84
C SER A 103 -2.26 -1.36 5.46
N GLN A 104 -2.59 -2.18 4.46
CA GLN A 104 -2.89 -1.71 3.10
C GLN A 104 -4.18 -0.91 3.07
N SER A 105 -5.27 -1.41 3.66
CA SER A 105 -6.54 -0.68 3.74
C SER A 105 -6.38 0.68 4.41
N PHE A 106 -5.64 0.76 5.53
CA PHE A 106 -5.36 2.04 6.19
C PHE A 106 -4.55 2.98 5.30
N THR A 107 -3.54 2.44 4.61
CA THR A 107 -2.68 3.21 3.69
C THR A 107 -3.50 3.81 2.56
N ASP A 108 -4.40 3.05 1.95
CA ASP A 108 -5.22 3.54 0.84
C ASP A 108 -6.30 4.52 1.28
N ILE A 109 -6.93 4.28 2.42
CA ILE A 109 -7.84 5.26 3.04
C ILE A 109 -7.08 6.58 3.27
N ALA A 110 -5.85 6.52 3.78
CA ALA A 110 -5.05 7.72 3.99
C ALA A 110 -4.70 8.43 2.67
N LYS A 111 -4.32 7.68 1.61
CA LYS A 111 -4.03 8.25 0.28
C LYS A 111 -5.23 9.04 -0.27
N VAL A 112 -6.41 8.44 -0.27
CA VAL A 112 -7.62 9.10 -0.82
C VAL A 112 -8.10 10.26 0.05
N SER A 113 -7.89 10.17 1.36
CA SER A 113 -8.28 11.22 2.31
C SER A 113 -7.37 12.45 2.23
N VAL A 114 -6.06 12.24 2.06
CA VAL A 114 -5.08 13.34 2.00
C VAL A 114 -5.05 14.00 0.61
N GLY A 115 -5.17 13.21 -0.46
CA GLY A 115 -5.26 13.75 -1.83
C GLY A 115 -4.05 14.57 -2.27
N ARG A 116 -2.84 14.27 -1.75
CA ARG A 116 -1.63 15.03 -2.10
C ARG A 116 -1.22 14.73 -3.54
N MET A 117 -0.95 15.77 -4.32
CA MET A 117 -0.51 15.66 -5.71
C MET A 117 0.93 15.13 -5.83
N ARG A 118 1.18 14.31 -6.86
CA ARG A 118 2.50 13.78 -7.24
C ARG A 118 3.27 14.85 -8.02
N PRO A 119 4.61 14.73 -8.09
CA PRO A 119 5.43 15.72 -8.79
C PRO A 119 5.12 15.91 -10.28
N HIS A 120 4.46 14.94 -10.92
CA HIS A 120 4.06 14.98 -12.33
C HIS A 120 2.58 15.30 -12.54
N PHE A 121 1.92 15.85 -11.52
CA PHE A 121 0.48 16.09 -11.57
C PHE A 121 0.06 17.04 -12.70
N LEU A 122 0.79 18.14 -12.91
CA LEU A 122 0.40 19.12 -13.93
C LEU A 122 0.59 18.58 -15.37
N ASP A 123 1.59 17.75 -15.57
CA ASP A 123 1.85 17.10 -16.86
C ASP A 123 0.73 16.11 -17.24
N VAL A 124 0.18 15.42 -16.24
CA VAL A 124 -0.94 14.49 -16.41
C VAL A 124 -2.29 15.20 -16.49
N CYS A 125 -2.57 16.14 -15.59
CA CYS A 125 -3.83 16.86 -15.53
C CYS A 125 -4.04 17.81 -16.72
N LYS A 126 -2.97 18.47 -17.20
CA LYS A 126 -3.02 19.50 -18.24
C LYS A 126 -4.16 20.50 -18.00
N PRO A 127 -4.10 21.27 -16.90
CA PRO A 127 -5.15 22.22 -16.58
C PRO A 127 -5.17 23.37 -17.60
N ASP A 128 -6.37 23.89 -17.88
CA ASP A 128 -6.53 25.03 -18.77
C ASP A 128 -6.17 26.33 -18.05
N PHE A 129 -4.93 26.78 -18.21
CA PHE A 129 -4.42 28.02 -17.63
C PHE A 129 -5.16 29.29 -18.11
N SER A 130 -5.94 29.23 -19.19
CA SER A 130 -6.76 30.36 -19.63
C SER A 130 -7.97 30.61 -18.72
N THR A 131 -8.43 29.55 -18.04
CA THR A 131 -9.57 29.60 -17.10
C THR A 131 -9.15 29.82 -15.65
N ILE A 132 -7.84 29.77 -15.38
CA ILE A 132 -7.26 29.82 -14.04
C ILE A 132 -6.58 31.18 -13.84
N ASP A 133 -7.07 31.95 -12.89
CA ASP A 133 -6.43 33.21 -12.50
C ASP A 133 -5.30 32.95 -11.50
N CYS A 134 -4.07 32.85 -12.01
CA CYS A 134 -2.86 32.69 -11.19
C CYS A 134 -2.58 33.90 -10.27
N SER A 135 -3.28 35.03 -10.44
CA SER A 135 -3.17 36.21 -9.59
C SER A 135 -3.88 36.04 -8.24
N GLN A 136 -4.83 35.09 -8.14
CA GLN A 136 -5.59 34.77 -6.92
C GLN A 136 -4.76 33.95 -5.90
N GLY A 137 -3.55 33.50 -6.27
CA GLY A 137 -2.71 32.67 -5.42
C GLY A 137 -3.12 31.19 -5.42
N TYR A 138 -3.81 30.72 -4.38
CA TYR A 138 -4.15 29.30 -4.20
C TYR A 138 -5.41 28.91 -5.00
N ILE A 139 -5.24 27.99 -5.95
CA ILE A 139 -6.30 27.61 -6.90
C ILE A 139 -6.93 26.30 -6.46
N THR A 140 -8.23 26.32 -6.20
CA THR A 140 -9.03 25.14 -5.82
C THR A 140 -9.92 24.63 -6.96
N ASN A 141 -10.39 25.54 -7.82
CA ASN A 141 -11.24 25.21 -8.97
C ASN A 141 -10.40 25.15 -10.24
N TYR A 142 -10.24 23.94 -10.77
CA TYR A 142 -9.56 23.68 -12.04
C TYR A 142 -10.15 22.43 -12.69
N THR A 143 -10.14 22.39 -14.01
CA THR A 143 -10.53 21.25 -14.82
C THR A 143 -9.30 20.62 -15.44
N CYS A 144 -9.21 19.29 -15.42
CA CYS A 144 -8.14 18.55 -16.08
C CYS A 144 -8.63 18.07 -17.44
N SER A 145 -7.80 18.21 -18.48
CA SER A 145 -8.04 17.64 -19.81
C SER A 145 -7.43 16.24 -19.96
N GLY A 146 -6.58 15.82 -19.02
CA GLY A 146 -5.98 14.48 -18.98
C GLY A 146 -6.98 13.35 -18.70
N ARG A 147 -6.51 12.10 -18.82
CA ARG A 147 -7.30 10.90 -18.53
C ARG A 147 -7.61 10.81 -17.02
N ASP A 148 -8.88 10.68 -16.67
CA ASP A 148 -9.34 10.65 -15.26
C ASP A 148 -8.60 9.66 -14.37
N SER A 149 -8.30 8.45 -14.87
CA SER A 149 -7.58 7.42 -14.10
C SER A 149 -6.16 7.87 -13.72
N ASP A 150 -5.44 8.48 -14.67
CA ASP A 150 -4.08 8.98 -14.44
C ASP A 150 -4.09 10.20 -13.52
N VAL A 151 -5.09 11.07 -13.67
CA VAL A 151 -5.25 12.26 -12.81
C VAL A 151 -5.55 11.86 -11.37
N GLN A 152 -6.41 10.86 -11.17
CA GLN A 152 -6.70 10.34 -9.83
C GLN A 152 -5.46 9.70 -9.21
N GLU A 153 -4.68 8.95 -10.00
CA GLU A 153 -3.44 8.34 -9.52
C GLU A 153 -2.37 9.40 -9.17
N ALA A 154 -2.28 10.45 -9.99
CA ALA A 154 -1.43 11.59 -9.72
C ALA A 154 -1.84 12.39 -8.47
N ARG A 155 -3.04 12.17 -7.89
CA ARG A 155 -3.50 12.76 -6.61
C ARG A 155 -3.22 11.86 -5.39
N LYS A 156 -2.55 10.72 -5.56
CA LYS A 156 -2.18 9.78 -4.49
C LYS A 156 -0.66 9.78 -4.28
N SER A 157 -0.08 10.89 -3.83
CA SER A 157 1.37 10.99 -3.57
C SER A 157 1.80 10.72 -2.13
N PHE A 158 0.87 10.81 -1.17
CA PHE A 158 1.21 10.69 0.25
C PHE A 158 0.55 9.48 0.93
N PHE A 159 1.42 8.81 1.69
CA PHE A 159 1.54 7.37 2.00
C PHE A 159 1.87 6.47 0.80
N SER A 160 3.05 5.84 0.85
CA SER A 160 3.48 4.81 -0.10
C SER A 160 3.03 3.43 0.38
N GLY A 161 2.26 2.72 -0.45
CA GLY A 161 1.85 1.33 -0.19
C GLY A 161 3.05 0.40 -0.01
N HIS A 162 4.05 0.57 -0.87
CA HIS A 162 5.29 -0.21 -0.80
C HIS A 162 6.04 -0.03 0.52
N ALA A 163 6.24 1.22 0.94
CA ALA A 163 6.96 1.50 2.18
C ALA A 163 6.21 0.96 3.41
N SER A 164 4.88 1.13 3.43
CA SER A 164 4.00 0.62 4.50
C SER A 164 4.08 -0.91 4.59
N PHE A 165 3.98 -1.60 3.46
CA PHE A 165 4.09 -3.06 3.39
C PHE A 165 5.46 -3.57 3.84
N SER A 166 6.55 -2.95 3.36
CA SER A 166 7.91 -3.33 3.73
C SER A 166 8.16 -3.15 5.22
N MET A 167 7.73 -2.03 5.79
CA MET A 167 7.86 -1.76 7.23
C MET A 167 7.07 -2.77 8.06
N PHE A 168 5.80 -3.03 7.69
CA PHE A 168 4.98 -4.03 8.37
C PHE A 168 5.62 -5.42 8.34
N THR A 169 6.11 -5.84 7.16
CA THR A 169 6.73 -7.16 6.98
C THR A 169 7.98 -7.31 7.86
N MET A 170 8.85 -6.30 7.88
CA MET A 170 10.04 -6.30 8.73
C MET A 170 9.69 -6.38 10.21
N LEU A 171 8.74 -5.54 10.67
CA LEU A 171 8.32 -5.52 12.07
C LEU A 171 7.70 -6.86 12.48
N TYR A 172 6.84 -7.42 11.64
CA TYR A 172 6.23 -8.73 11.87
C TYR A 172 7.30 -9.81 12.06
N LEU A 173 8.28 -9.85 11.15
CA LEU A 173 9.37 -10.82 11.22
C LEU A 173 10.24 -10.65 12.47
N ALA A 174 10.55 -9.42 12.85
CA ALA A 174 11.33 -9.15 14.06
C ALA A 174 10.63 -9.60 15.34
N VAL A 175 9.30 -9.48 15.41
CA VAL A 175 8.51 -9.90 16.57
C VAL A 175 8.22 -11.41 16.55
N SER A 176 8.00 -11.99 15.37
CA SER A 176 7.62 -13.40 15.24
C SER A 176 8.75 -14.40 15.52
N ASN A 177 10.01 -13.96 15.43
CA ASN A 177 11.20 -14.79 15.63
C ASN A 177 11.86 -14.59 17.01
N ASN A 178 11.21 -13.90 17.94
CA ASN A 178 11.67 -13.63 19.29
C ASN A 178 10.82 -14.44 20.28
#